data_AF-A0A2V9WUQ0-F1
#
_entry.id   AF-A0A2V9WUQ0-F1
#
_cell.length_a   1.000
_cell.length_b   1.000
_cell.length_c   1.000
_cell.angle_alpha   90.00
_cell.angle_beta   90.00
_cell.angle_gamma   90.00
#
_symmetry.space_group_name_H-M   'P 1'
#
loop_
_entity.id
_entity.type
_entity.pdbx_description
1 polymer ?
#
loop_
_entity_poly.entity_id
_entity_poly.type
_entity_poly.pdbx_seq_one_letter_code
_entity_poly.pdbx_strand_id
1 'polypeptide(L)'
;MKISKVLLFLVLAALCTSSAFAKSKGDVRDVTGCLSKGDSANEFLLTANDGSTWEIRSSRTPLADHVGHTVTVTGVVSHAKMHNMKEDAKEAAKDSGMKKSDAEHGHLKVTDVKMVSDSCQK
;
A
#
# COMPACT_ATOMS: atom_id res chain seq x y z
N MET A 1 -36.24 -15.29 63.01
CA MET A 1 -36.13 -16.30 61.94
C MET A 1 -34.83 -16.06 61.17
N LYS A 2 -34.01 -17.11 61.01
CA LYS A 2 -32.72 -17.16 60.28
C LYS A 2 -32.99 -17.58 58.82
N ILE A 3 -32.59 -16.81 57.80
CA ILE A 3 -32.30 -17.26 56.41
C ILE A 3 -31.50 -16.09 55.76
N SER A 4 -30.19 -16.06 55.53
CA SER A 4 -29.20 -16.99 54.93
C SER A 4 -29.41 -17.30 53.45
N LYS A 5 -28.62 -16.61 52.60
CA LYS A 5 -28.13 -16.93 51.23
C LYS A 5 -28.02 -15.62 50.44
N VAL A 6 -26.87 -14.95 50.44
CA VAL A 6 -25.76 -15.22 49.49
C VAL A 6 -26.30 -15.73 48.15
N LEU A 7 -26.61 -14.79 47.26
CA LEU A 7 -26.73 -15.02 45.82
C LEU A 7 -26.02 -13.86 45.10
N LEU A 8 -24.69 -13.95 45.18
CA LEU A 8 -23.70 -13.74 44.12
C LEU A 8 -24.29 -13.28 42.77
N PHE A 9 -24.40 -11.96 42.56
CA PHE A 9 -24.59 -11.38 41.23
C PHE A 9 -23.24 -11.37 40.49
N LEU A 10 -22.99 -12.41 39.70
CA LEU A 10 -21.90 -12.49 38.73
C LEU A 10 -22.11 -11.43 37.65
N VAL A 11 -21.34 -10.35 37.73
CA VAL A 11 -21.22 -9.33 36.68
C VAL A 11 -20.49 -9.96 35.50
N LEU A 12 -21.23 -10.59 34.59
CA LEU A 12 -20.73 -10.97 33.27
C LEU A 12 -20.76 -9.74 32.36
N ALA A 13 -19.81 -8.83 32.56
CA ALA A 13 -19.46 -7.84 31.55
C ALA A 13 -18.70 -8.58 30.44
N ALA A 14 -19.44 -9.24 29.57
CA ALA A 14 -18.90 -9.82 28.35
C ALA A 14 -18.34 -8.68 27.51
N LEU A 15 -17.01 -8.65 27.45
CA LEU A 15 -16.20 -7.83 26.57
C LEU A 15 -16.62 -8.09 25.12
N CYS A 16 -17.60 -7.34 24.62
CA CYS A 16 -17.73 -7.04 23.20
C CYS A 16 -16.52 -6.17 22.82
N THR A 17 -15.35 -6.79 22.73
CA THR A 17 -14.25 -6.24 21.95
C THR A 17 -14.69 -6.36 20.51
N SER A 18 -15.51 -5.39 20.08
CA SER A 18 -15.68 -5.10 18.67
C SER A 18 -14.28 -4.87 18.14
N SER A 19 -13.73 -5.87 17.45
CA SER A 19 -12.58 -5.69 16.58
C SER A 19 -13.03 -4.71 15.51
N ALA A 20 -12.94 -3.42 15.83
CA ALA A 20 -12.85 -2.39 14.83
C ALA A 20 -11.62 -2.75 14.02
N PHE A 21 -11.83 -3.49 12.92
CA PHE A 21 -10.95 -3.41 11.77
C PHE A 21 -10.98 -1.94 11.38
N ALA A 22 -10.17 -1.14 12.06
CA ALA A 22 -9.86 0.20 11.65
C ALA A 22 -9.33 0.03 10.23
N LYS A 23 -10.16 0.36 9.24
CA LYS A 23 -9.68 0.53 7.87
C LYS A 23 -8.63 1.62 8.00
N SER A 24 -7.36 1.23 8.00
CA SER A 24 -6.25 2.16 7.91
C SER A 24 -6.52 2.98 6.67
N LYS A 25 -6.84 4.26 6.86
CA LYS A 25 -7.05 5.20 5.78
C LYS A 25 -5.69 5.29 5.07
N GLY A 26 -5.60 4.75 3.85
CA GLY A 26 -4.33 4.72 3.12
C GLY A 26 -3.75 6.13 3.01
N ASP A 27 -2.44 6.24 3.11
CA ASP A 27 -1.76 7.53 3.03
C ASP A 27 -1.90 8.09 1.61
N VAL A 28 -2.23 9.38 1.48
CA VAL A 28 -2.16 10.06 0.19
C VAL A 28 -0.74 10.53 -0.02
N ARG A 29 -0.13 10.20 -1.16
CA ARG A 29 1.24 10.57 -1.50
C ARG A 29 1.35 11.09 -2.92
N ASP A 30 2.35 11.95 -3.12
CA ASP A 30 2.85 12.33 -4.43
C ASP A 30 4.09 11.50 -4.72
N VAL A 31 4.05 10.75 -5.82
CA VAL A 31 5.14 9.87 -6.25
C VAL A 31 5.56 10.28 -7.65
N THR A 32 6.84 10.61 -7.83
CA THR A 32 7.38 10.99 -9.13
C THR A 32 8.24 9.88 -9.70
N GLY A 33 8.02 9.53 -10.96
CA GLY A 33 8.70 8.41 -11.59
C GLY A 33 8.38 8.21 -13.07
N CYS A 34 8.98 7.18 -13.63
CA CYS A 34 8.72 6.71 -14.99
C CYS A 34 7.46 5.84 -15.02
N LEU A 35 6.49 6.20 -15.87
CA LEU A 35 5.29 5.40 -16.06
C LEU A 35 5.47 4.39 -17.20
N SER A 36 5.14 3.14 -16.93
CA SER A 36 5.22 2.05 -17.90
C SER A 36 3.94 1.21 -17.90
N LYS A 37 3.78 0.39 -18.94
CA LYS A 37 2.64 -0.52 -19.05
C LYS A 37 2.82 -1.68 -18.05
N GLY A 38 1.77 -2.01 -17.31
CA GLY A 38 1.73 -3.19 -16.45
C GLY A 38 1.25 -4.43 -17.21
N ASP A 39 0.98 -5.50 -16.47
CA ASP A 39 0.66 -6.82 -17.04
C ASP A 39 -0.74 -6.90 -17.68
N SER A 40 -1.64 -5.98 -17.30
CA SER A 40 -3.02 -5.93 -17.78
C SER A 40 -3.35 -4.59 -18.45
N ALA A 41 -4.37 -4.57 -19.31
CA ALA A 41 -4.73 -3.38 -20.10
C ALA A 41 -5.03 -2.11 -19.28
N ASN A 42 -5.43 -2.25 -18.02
CA ASN A 42 -5.76 -1.14 -17.11
C ASN A 42 -4.80 -1.03 -15.92
N GLU A 43 -3.63 -1.64 -16.05
CA GLU A 43 -2.60 -1.68 -15.01
C GLU A 43 -1.31 -1.08 -15.56
N PHE A 44 -0.69 -0.26 -14.73
CA PHE A 44 0.52 0.47 -15.08
C PHE A 44 1.50 0.35 -13.93
N LEU A 45 2.79 0.46 -14.25
CA LEU A 45 3.86 0.41 -13.26
C LEU A 45 4.56 1.76 -13.23
N LEU A 46 4.63 2.37 -12.04
CA LEU A 46 5.40 3.57 -11.79
C LEU A 46 6.70 3.18 -11.08
N THR A 47 7.84 3.39 -11.73
CA THR A 47 9.15 3.28 -11.10
C THR A 47 9.56 4.68 -10.62
N ALA A 48 9.51 4.88 -9.31
CA ALA A 48 9.81 6.15 -8.68
C ALA A 48 11.30 6.46 -8.70
N ASN A 49 11.63 7.76 -8.57
CA ASN A 49 13.02 8.22 -8.58
C ASN A 49 13.84 7.70 -7.39
N ASP A 50 13.18 7.29 -6.30
CA ASP A 50 13.81 6.67 -5.13
C ASP A 50 14.00 5.14 -5.27
N GLY A 51 13.64 4.58 -6.43
CA GLY A 51 13.70 3.15 -6.71
C GLY A 51 12.45 2.36 -6.30
N SER A 52 11.50 2.97 -5.59
CA SER A 52 10.23 2.33 -5.25
C SER A 52 9.41 2.01 -6.49
N THR A 53 8.63 0.94 -6.46
CA THR A 53 7.73 0.59 -7.58
C THR A 53 6.29 0.45 -7.15
N TRP A 54 5.39 0.98 -7.99
CA TRP A 54 3.97 1.03 -7.67
C TRP A 54 3.14 0.48 -8.82
N GLU A 55 2.31 -0.51 -8.53
CA GLU A 55 1.22 -0.89 -9.41
C GLU A 55 0.12 0.16 -9.28
N ILE A 56 -0.16 0.87 -10.37
CA ILE A 56 -1.06 2.00 -10.36
C ILE A 56 -2.28 1.75 -11.24
N ARG A 57 -3.43 2.19 -10.74
CA ARG A 57 -4.69 2.23 -11.47
C ARG A 57 -5.35 3.59 -11.27
N SER A 58 -5.96 4.12 -12.32
CA SER A 58 -6.75 5.35 -12.27
C SER A 58 -8.18 5.09 -12.72
N SER A 59 -9.13 5.74 -12.05
CA SER A 59 -10.54 5.76 -12.48
C SER A 59 -10.96 7.11 -13.06
N ARG A 60 -10.04 8.08 -13.17
CA ARG A 60 -10.34 9.47 -13.55
C ARG A 60 -9.42 10.05 -14.62
N THR A 61 -8.23 9.47 -14.81
CA THR A 61 -7.18 10.02 -15.67
C THR A 61 -6.65 8.93 -16.59
N PRO A 62 -6.53 9.17 -17.91
CA PRO A 62 -6.02 8.19 -18.86
C PRO A 62 -4.51 8.02 -18.70
N LEU A 63 -4.09 6.98 -17.97
CA LEU A 63 -2.67 6.69 -17.73
C LEU A 63 -1.93 6.20 -18.98
N ALA A 64 -2.65 5.64 -19.95
CA ALA A 64 -2.07 5.12 -21.19
C ALA A 64 -1.33 6.20 -21.99
N ASP A 65 -1.86 7.43 -22.01
CA ASP A 65 -1.27 8.57 -22.72
C ASP A 65 0.04 9.07 -22.07
N HIS A 66 0.34 8.57 -20.87
CA HIS A 66 1.53 8.92 -20.11
C HIS A 66 2.59 7.81 -20.08
N VAL A 67 2.38 6.69 -20.80
CA VAL A 67 3.38 5.62 -20.87
C VAL A 67 4.64 6.13 -21.56
N GLY A 68 5.79 5.92 -20.91
CA GLY A 68 7.09 6.42 -21.36
C GLY A 68 7.43 7.82 -20.87
N HIS A 69 6.51 8.52 -20.20
CA HIS A 69 6.75 9.84 -19.61
C HIS A 69 7.22 9.74 -18.16
N THR A 70 7.95 10.76 -17.70
CA THR A 70 8.09 10.99 -16.26
C THR A 70 6.88 11.79 -15.79
N VAL A 71 6.24 11.30 -14.73
CA VAL A 71 5.03 11.88 -14.16
C VAL A 71 5.16 11.99 -12.64
N THR A 72 4.46 12.96 -12.07
CA THR A 72 4.10 13.00 -10.65
C THR A 72 2.67 12.52 -10.51
N VAL A 73 2.46 11.49 -9.70
CA VAL A 73 1.17 10.87 -9.46
C VAL A 73 0.75 11.13 -8.02
N THR A 74 -0.44 11.70 -7.83
CA THR A 74 -1.06 11.84 -6.50
C THR A 74 -2.07 10.72 -6.32
N GLY A 75 -1.98 9.98 -5.21
CA GLY A 75 -2.91 8.90 -4.95
C GLY A 75 -2.83 8.29 -3.55
N VAL A 76 -3.76 7.39 -3.27
CA VAL A 76 -3.82 6.65 -2.00
C VAL A 76 -2.96 5.40 -2.11
N VAL A 77 -1.93 5.25 -1.27
CA VAL A 77 -1.11 4.04 -1.20
C VAL A 77 -1.78 2.96 -0.37
N SER A 78 -1.56 1.70 -0.75
CA SER A 78 -1.95 0.55 0.04
C SER A 78 -0.93 -0.58 -0.10
N HIS A 79 -0.86 -1.44 0.91
CA HIS A 79 -0.05 -2.67 0.93
C HIS A 79 1.49 -2.50 0.84
N ALA A 80 2.03 -1.28 0.84
CA ALA A 80 3.48 -1.02 0.76
C ALA A 80 4.31 -1.84 1.77
N LYS A 81 3.95 -1.75 3.06
CA LYS A 81 4.66 -2.48 4.13
C LYS A 81 4.47 -4.00 4.08
N MET A 82 3.31 -4.47 3.64
CA MET A 82 3.00 -5.90 3.60
C MET A 82 3.73 -6.61 2.45
N HIS A 83 3.93 -5.93 1.31
CA HIS A 83 4.71 -6.46 0.21
C HIS A 83 6.18 -6.57 0.61
N ASN A 84 6.76 -5.50 1.17
CA ASN A 84 8.15 -5.50 1.65
C ASN A 84 8.38 -6.63 2.67
N MET A 85 7.53 -6.79 3.69
CA MET A 85 7.70 -7.86 4.69
C MET A 85 7.61 -9.29 4.11
N LYS A 86 6.78 -9.52 3.08
CA LYS A 86 6.71 -10.83 2.41
C LYS A 86 7.96 -11.11 1.58
N GLU A 87 8.46 -10.09 0.88
CA GLU A 87 9.71 -10.17 0.12
C GLU A 87 10.89 -10.39 1.05
N ASP A 88 10.97 -9.66 2.17
CA ASP A 88 12.01 -9.83 3.18
C ASP A 88 11.97 -11.22 3.83
N ALA A 89 10.79 -11.79 4.07
CA ALA A 89 10.66 -13.16 4.57
C ALA A 89 11.08 -14.22 3.52
N LYS A 90 10.82 -13.98 2.23
CA LYS A 90 11.29 -14.83 1.13
C LYS A 90 12.80 -14.71 0.90
N GLU A 91 13.37 -13.53 1.08
CA GLU A 91 14.80 -13.27 0.93
C GLU A 91 15.62 -13.69 2.15
N ALA A 92 15.11 -13.55 3.37
CA ALA A 92 15.76 -14.10 4.56
C ALA A 92 15.89 -15.64 4.50
N ALA A 93 15.02 -16.30 3.71
CA ALA A 93 15.12 -17.71 3.38
C ALA A 93 16.09 -18.00 2.20
N LYS A 94 16.62 -16.96 1.53
CA LYS A 94 17.40 -17.07 0.30
C LYS A 94 18.76 -16.40 0.28
N ASP A 95 19.10 -15.47 1.17
CA ASP A 95 20.31 -14.66 0.96
C ASP A 95 21.44 -14.79 1.99
N SER A 96 22.62 -14.91 1.37
CA SER A 96 23.98 -15.05 1.82
C SER A 96 24.78 -13.74 1.72
N GLY A 97 24.16 -12.57 1.85
CA GLY A 97 24.89 -11.32 2.18
C GLY A 97 24.88 -10.20 1.13
N MET A 98 23.82 -10.06 0.33
CA MET A 98 23.55 -8.87 -0.48
C MET A 98 22.75 -7.85 0.34
N LYS A 99 23.27 -6.62 0.46
CA LYS A 99 22.53 -5.50 1.09
C LYS A 99 21.33 -5.12 0.20
N LYS A 100 20.12 -5.31 0.72
CA LYS A 100 18.88 -4.89 0.07
C LYS A 100 18.74 -3.36 0.10
N SER A 101 18.27 -2.78 -0.99
CA SER A 101 17.82 -1.40 -1.05
C SER A 101 16.37 -1.36 -0.54
N ASP A 102 16.07 -0.54 0.46
CA ASP A 102 14.75 -0.45 1.15
C ASP A 102 13.63 0.17 0.28
N ALA A 103 13.69 0.04 -1.04
CA ALA A 103 12.72 0.60 -1.96
C ALA A 103 11.32 0.01 -1.71
N GLU A 104 10.30 0.86 -1.65
CA GLU A 104 8.93 0.41 -1.37
C GLU A 104 8.30 -0.24 -2.60
N HIS A 105 7.50 -1.28 -2.37
CA HIS A 105 6.69 -1.91 -3.41
C HIS A 105 5.23 -1.99 -2.98
N GLY A 106 4.28 -1.54 -3.81
CA GLY A 106 2.87 -1.60 -3.43
C GLY A 106 1.90 -1.13 -4.50
N HIS A 107 0.66 -0.85 -4.07
CA HIS A 107 -0.38 -0.36 -4.97
C HIS A 107 -0.70 1.11 -4.70
N LEU A 108 -0.90 1.89 -5.76
CA LEU A 108 -1.27 3.30 -5.70
C LEU A 108 -2.56 3.55 -6.50
N LYS A 109 -3.61 3.99 -5.81
CA LYS A 109 -4.86 4.42 -6.48
C LYS A 109 -4.77 5.89 -6.82
N VAL A 110 -4.65 6.17 -8.12
CA VAL A 110 -4.40 7.52 -8.64
C VAL A 110 -5.65 8.38 -8.60
N THR A 111 -5.47 9.62 -8.16
CA THR A 111 -6.49 10.68 -8.22
C THR A 111 -6.10 11.83 -9.13
N ASP A 112 -4.80 12.07 -9.32
CA ASP A 112 -4.27 13.12 -10.19
C ASP A 112 -2.93 12.70 -10.82
N VAL A 113 -2.64 13.24 -12.01
CA VAL A 113 -1.38 13.01 -12.73
C VAL A 113 -0.91 14.32 -13.32
N LYS A 114 0.33 14.67 -13.01
CA LYS A 114 1.05 15.78 -13.62
C LYS A 114 2.21 15.24 -14.44
N MET A 115 2.25 15.58 -15.72
CA MET A 115 3.40 15.28 -16.56
C MET A 115 4.59 16.16 -16.15
N VAL A 116 5.78 15.56 -16.07
CA VAL A 116 7.06 16.22 -15.76
C VAL A 116 7.93 16.31 -17.01
N SER A 117 8.02 15.23 -17.79
CA SER A 117 8.74 15.20 -19.07
C SER A 117 8.19 14.17 -20.04
N ASP A 118 8.35 14.45 -21.34
CA ASP A 118 7.93 13.58 -22.46
C ASP A 118 8.75 12.28 -22.60
N SER A 119 9.74 12.07 -21.75
CA SER A 119 10.48 10.81 -21.70
C SER A 119 10.97 10.51 -20.31
N CYS A 120 11.01 9.21 -19.97
CA CYS A 120 11.69 8.73 -18.79
C CYS A 120 13.19 8.99 -18.91
N GLN A 121 13.80 9.47 -17.83
CA GLN A 121 15.25 9.59 -17.73
C GLN A 121 15.87 8.18 -17.77
N LYS A 122 16.91 8.01 -18.59
CA LYS A 122 17.69 6.77 -18.68
C LYS A 122 18.77 6.72 -17.61
#